data_AF-A0A820BLC1-F1
#
_entry.id   AF-A0A820BLC1-F1
#
_cell.length_a   1.000
_cell.length_b   1.000
_cell.length_c   1.000
_cell.angle_alpha   90.00
_cell.angle_beta   90.00
_cell.angle_gamma   90.00
#
_symmetry.space_group_name_H-M   'P 1'
#
loop_
_entity.id
_entity.type
_entity.pdbx_description
1 polymer ?
#
loop_
_entity_poly.entity_id
_entity_poly.type
_entity_poly.pdbx_seq_one_letter_code
_entity_poly.pdbx_strand_id
1 'polypeptide(L)'
;MLIRLYLLLLLQILSCYSIETKSKLNFDEFFNYTTFPLLKFSSTGRHLLIQTKRPSWNTNSYENTLWLYDIQNQTKKFITTNLRTSIQPQWSPSGNYIIFLPKNHSSINKQQSEEYVYLYSLHSDTVLPIQIGKETPLALTWSNNDSSIYLAVKSIDEENDLWKDVIQYRENIIRKTSIIYRIDFNSNNHSLPVEKSLIRNVSFLINQLLYTPFGEKLIFSSASVVIENLDDFELYFIDLRNISVLSKLTNNEIVETALQLSIDGQHLFFLAWHRSSNKKLFNDTQNRLYSINLANGIITRFGEHFDGSIDGYTI
;
A
#
# COMPACT_ATOMS: atom_id res chain seq x y z
N MET A 1 55.95 -13.29 -46.35
CA MET A 1 54.67 -12.55 -46.28
C MET A 1 53.66 -13.24 -45.34
N LEU A 2 53.46 -14.56 -45.44
CA LEU A 2 52.52 -15.31 -44.58
C LEU A 2 52.75 -15.19 -43.06
N ILE A 3 54.01 -15.19 -42.60
CA ILE A 3 54.34 -15.11 -41.15
C ILE A 3 53.93 -13.76 -40.54
N ARG A 4 54.06 -12.66 -41.29
CA ARG A 4 53.62 -11.32 -40.84
C ARG A 4 52.09 -11.23 -40.76
N LEU A 5 51.37 -11.91 -41.65
CA LEU A 5 49.91 -11.96 -41.63
C LEU A 5 49.39 -12.76 -40.44
N TYR A 6 50.05 -13.88 -40.10
CA TYR A 6 49.71 -14.71 -38.95
C TYR A 6 49.94 -14.00 -37.62
N LEU A 7 51.04 -13.22 -37.52
CA LEU A 7 51.35 -12.44 -36.32
C LEU A 7 50.34 -11.29 -36.09
N LEU A 8 49.88 -10.63 -37.16
CA LEU A 8 48.85 -9.58 -37.09
C LEU A 8 47.48 -10.16 -36.71
N LEU A 9 47.13 -11.34 -37.20
CA LEU A 9 45.89 -12.03 -36.83
C LEU A 9 45.90 -12.48 -35.36
N LEU A 10 47.04 -12.96 -34.86
CA LEU A 10 47.20 -13.36 -33.46
C LEU A 10 47.10 -12.15 -32.51
N LEU A 11 47.64 -10.98 -32.92
CA LEU A 11 47.58 -9.76 -32.12
C LEU A 11 46.14 -9.21 -31.98
N GLN A 12 45.30 -9.38 -33.00
CA GLN A 12 43.89 -8.95 -32.97
C GLN A 12 43.00 -9.85 -32.09
N ILE A 13 43.31 -11.15 -31.98
CA ILE A 13 42.57 -12.10 -31.14
C ILE A 13 42.83 -11.84 -29.64
N LEU A 14 44.03 -11.36 -29.28
CA LEU A 14 44.37 -11.01 -27.89
C LEU A 14 43.72 -9.72 -27.39
N SER A 15 43.39 -8.77 -28.26
CA SER A 15 42.73 -7.51 -27.88
C SER A 15 41.23 -7.64 -27.56
N CYS A 16 40.63 -8.82 -27.74
CA CYS A 16 39.18 -9.01 -27.57
C CYS A 16 38.78 -9.71 -26.25
N TYR A 17 39.72 -10.02 -25.37
CA TYR A 17 39.44 -10.57 -24.04
C TYR A 17 39.52 -9.48 -22.96
N SER A 18 38.66 -8.48 -23.03
CA SER A 18 38.26 -7.78 -21.80
C SER A 18 37.27 -8.69 -21.08
N ILE A 19 37.78 -9.59 -20.22
CA ILE A 19 36.95 -10.27 -19.24
C ILE A 19 36.45 -9.17 -18.32
N GLU A 20 35.21 -8.74 -18.53
CA GLU A 20 34.51 -7.82 -17.65
C GLU A 20 34.24 -8.58 -16.35
N THR A 21 35.23 -8.58 -15.45
CA THR A 21 35.07 -9.14 -14.12
C THR A 21 34.06 -8.25 -13.41
N LYS A 22 32.82 -8.72 -13.25
CA LYS A 22 31.82 -8.04 -12.43
C LYS A 22 32.45 -7.65 -11.11
N SER A 23 32.27 -6.38 -10.72
CA SER A 23 32.71 -5.85 -9.43
C SER A 23 32.36 -6.85 -8.32
N LYS A 24 33.32 -7.13 -7.43
CA LYS A 24 33.03 -7.94 -6.25
C LYS A 24 32.12 -7.13 -5.33
N LEU A 25 30.98 -7.72 -4.95
CA LEU A 25 30.05 -7.11 -4.01
C LEU A 25 30.79 -6.75 -2.72
N ASN A 26 30.86 -5.46 -2.41
CA ASN A 26 31.47 -4.98 -1.16
C ASN A 26 30.41 -4.82 -0.05
N PHE A 27 30.88 -4.62 1.18
CA PHE A 27 29.98 -4.46 2.33
C PHE A 27 29.07 -3.24 2.16
N ASP A 28 29.60 -2.12 1.69
CA ASP A 28 28.81 -0.90 1.46
C ASP A 28 27.72 -1.13 0.41
N GLU A 29 27.99 -1.85 -0.68
CA GLU A 29 27.02 -2.21 -1.71
C GLU A 29 25.95 -3.15 -1.16
N PHE A 30 26.34 -4.14 -0.34
CA PHE A 30 25.39 -5.03 0.34
C PHE A 30 24.41 -4.24 1.23
N PHE A 31 24.91 -3.24 1.96
CA PHE A 31 24.08 -2.41 2.84
C PHE A 31 23.33 -1.30 2.11
N ASN A 32 23.77 -0.88 0.93
CA ASN A 32 23.12 0.14 0.09
C ASN A 32 22.12 -0.43 -0.94
N TYR A 33 21.67 -1.67 -0.74
CA TYR A 33 20.69 -2.29 -1.63
C TYR A 33 19.38 -1.50 -1.71
N THR A 34 18.75 -1.54 -2.89
CA THR A 34 17.44 -0.94 -3.14
C THR A 34 16.39 -2.04 -3.20
N THR A 35 15.31 -1.87 -2.44
CA THR A 35 14.12 -2.73 -2.55
C THR A 35 13.03 -2.05 -3.34
N PHE A 36 12.11 -2.85 -3.87
CA PHE A 36 10.98 -2.41 -4.69
C PHE A 36 9.67 -2.76 -3.98
N PRO A 37 9.29 -2.04 -2.90
CA PRO A 37 8.09 -2.36 -2.13
C PRO A 37 6.78 -2.25 -2.92
N LEU A 38 6.76 -1.56 -4.06
CA LEU A 38 5.58 -1.46 -4.93
C LEU A 38 5.98 -1.49 -6.40
N LEU A 39 5.29 -2.34 -7.15
CA LEU A 39 5.29 -2.38 -8.62
C LEU A 39 3.83 -2.53 -9.06
N LYS A 40 3.26 -1.52 -9.71
CA LYS A 40 1.86 -1.52 -10.15
C LYS A 40 1.71 -0.95 -11.55
N PHE A 41 1.16 -1.76 -12.47
CA PHE A 41 0.78 -1.28 -13.79
C PHE A 41 -0.37 -0.28 -13.70
N SER A 42 -0.38 0.70 -14.61
CA SER A 42 -1.58 1.50 -14.87
C SER A 42 -2.69 0.61 -15.43
N SER A 43 -3.96 1.02 -15.33
CA SER A 43 -5.08 0.27 -15.91
C SER A 43 -4.97 0.06 -17.42
N THR A 44 -4.24 0.94 -18.10
CA THR A 44 -3.91 0.83 -19.54
C THR A 44 -2.72 -0.08 -19.85
N GLY A 45 -1.93 -0.49 -18.86
CA GLY A 45 -0.71 -1.28 -19.03
C GLY A 45 0.46 -0.54 -19.69
N ARG A 46 0.34 0.76 -20.00
CA ARG A 46 1.40 1.56 -20.63
C ARG A 46 2.46 2.05 -19.64
N HIS A 47 2.07 2.26 -18.40
CA HIS A 47 2.95 2.80 -17.37
C HIS A 47 3.08 1.82 -16.21
N LEU A 48 4.24 1.84 -15.58
CA LEU A 48 4.53 1.10 -14.35
C LEU A 48 4.89 2.11 -13.25
N LEU A 49 4.12 2.07 -12.15
CA LEU A 49 4.42 2.80 -10.93
C LEU A 49 5.39 1.97 -10.09
N ILE A 50 6.51 2.57 -9.74
CA ILE A 50 7.59 1.90 -9.01
C ILE A 50 7.89 2.71 -7.75
N GLN A 51 7.71 2.08 -6.59
CA GLN A 51 8.26 2.61 -5.35
C GLN A 51 9.58 1.90 -5.09
N THR A 52 10.63 2.66 -4.84
CA THR A 52 11.91 2.14 -4.35
C THR A 52 12.18 2.59 -2.93
N LYS A 53 12.78 1.72 -2.14
CA LYS A 53 13.22 2.01 -0.77
C LYS A 53 14.70 1.72 -0.64
N ARG A 54 15.47 2.71 -0.19
CA ARG A 54 16.91 2.61 0.03
C ARG A 54 17.31 3.22 1.37
N PRO A 55 18.38 2.74 2.04
CA PRO A 55 18.89 3.38 3.23
C PRO A 55 19.54 4.73 2.90
N SER A 56 19.32 5.71 3.76
CA SER A 56 19.96 7.02 3.75
C SER A 56 20.74 7.18 5.06
N TRP A 57 22.05 6.91 4.97
CA TRP A 57 22.95 6.92 6.13
C TRP A 57 23.08 8.31 6.77
N ASN A 58 23.06 9.37 5.95
CA ASN A 58 23.15 10.76 6.43
C ASN A 58 21.99 11.14 7.37
N THR A 59 20.81 10.55 7.15
CA THR A 59 19.59 10.86 7.90
C THR A 59 19.18 9.72 8.85
N ASN A 60 19.99 8.66 8.93
CA ASN A 60 19.68 7.43 9.67
C ASN A 60 18.24 6.94 9.42
N SER A 61 17.82 6.91 8.15
CA SER A 61 16.46 6.60 7.76
C SER A 61 16.39 5.88 6.42
N TYR A 62 15.20 5.46 5.99
CA TYR A 62 14.99 4.93 4.65
C TYR A 62 14.31 5.99 3.78
N GLU A 63 14.87 6.22 2.60
CA GLU A 63 14.29 7.06 1.57
C GLU A 63 13.35 6.23 0.69
N ASN A 64 12.12 6.70 0.51
CA ASN A 64 11.09 6.03 -0.28
C ASN A 64 10.75 6.92 -1.47
N THR A 65 11.19 6.52 -2.66
CA THR A 65 11.03 7.32 -3.87
C THR A 65 10.01 6.69 -4.80
N LEU A 66 9.19 7.53 -5.43
CA LEU A 66 8.18 7.14 -6.40
C LEU A 66 8.64 7.49 -7.81
N TRP A 67 8.56 6.51 -8.70
CA TRP A 67 8.95 6.63 -10.09
C TRP A 67 7.82 6.17 -11.00
N LEU A 68 7.71 6.82 -12.15
CA LEU A 68 6.84 6.43 -13.25
C LEU A 68 7.73 5.91 -14.39
N TYR A 69 7.46 4.71 -14.87
CA TYR A 69 8.17 4.12 -16.00
C TYR A 69 7.20 3.98 -17.19
N ASP A 70 7.53 4.60 -18.32
CA ASP A 70 6.84 4.40 -19.60
C ASP A 70 7.45 3.18 -20.29
N ILE A 71 6.64 2.14 -20.47
CA ILE A 71 7.08 0.86 -21.01
C ILE A 71 7.41 0.95 -22.50
N GLN A 72 6.66 1.75 -23.25
CA GLN A 72 6.82 1.89 -24.69
C GLN A 72 8.09 2.69 -25.01
N ASN A 73 8.28 3.81 -24.31
CA ASN A 73 9.43 4.69 -24.54
C ASN A 73 10.68 4.29 -23.74
N GLN A 74 10.53 3.33 -22.82
CA GLN A 74 11.58 2.90 -21.89
C GLN A 74 12.17 4.04 -21.06
N THR A 75 11.35 5.06 -20.80
CA THR A 75 11.76 6.25 -20.03
C THR A 75 11.29 6.14 -18.59
N LYS A 76 12.13 6.62 -17.67
CA LYS A 76 11.78 6.72 -16.25
C LYS A 76 11.65 8.19 -15.85
N LYS A 77 10.68 8.46 -15.01
CA LYS A 77 10.38 9.78 -14.47
C LYS A 77 10.29 9.72 -12.96
N PHE A 78 10.93 10.68 -12.32
CA PHE A 78 10.88 10.86 -10.88
C PHE A 78 9.61 11.63 -10.48
N ILE A 79 8.88 11.18 -9.45
CA ILE A 79 7.71 11.88 -8.90
C ILE A 79 8.04 12.53 -7.55
N THR A 80 8.50 11.77 -6.55
CA THR A 80 8.76 12.30 -5.19
C THR A 80 9.63 11.35 -4.35
N THR A 81 10.32 11.86 -3.32
CA THR A 81 11.14 11.09 -2.35
C THR A 81 10.56 11.02 -0.94
N ASN A 82 9.50 11.78 -0.67
CA ASN A 82 8.96 11.95 0.67
C ASN A 82 7.72 11.09 0.86
N LEU A 83 7.75 9.77 0.64
CA LEU A 83 6.55 8.93 0.83
C LEU A 83 6.39 8.44 2.28
N ARG A 84 5.16 8.48 2.78
CA ARG A 84 4.76 7.78 4.02
C ARG A 84 4.56 6.29 3.70
N THR A 85 5.05 5.41 4.56
CA THR A 85 4.95 3.96 4.32
C THR A 85 3.62 3.35 4.74
N SER A 86 2.78 4.08 5.49
CA SER A 86 1.51 3.56 6.00
C SER A 86 0.45 3.38 4.92
N ILE A 87 0.48 4.20 3.87
CA ILE A 87 -0.48 4.16 2.76
C ILE A 87 0.32 4.09 1.47
N GLN A 88 0.12 3.01 0.71
CA GLN A 88 0.79 2.82 -0.56
C GLN A 88 0.21 3.74 -1.64
N PRO A 89 1.03 4.27 -2.57
CA PRO A 89 0.55 4.96 -3.75
C PRO A 89 -0.39 4.09 -4.60
N GLN A 90 -1.42 4.69 -5.19
CA GLN A 90 -2.41 3.98 -6.01
C GLN A 90 -2.72 4.74 -7.31
N TRP A 91 -2.92 3.99 -8.39
CA TRP A 91 -3.47 4.50 -9.63
C TRP A 91 -4.95 4.83 -9.48
N SER A 92 -5.41 5.91 -10.12
CA SER A 92 -6.83 6.13 -10.35
C SER A 92 -7.39 5.04 -11.28
N PRO A 93 -8.71 4.77 -11.24
CA PRO A 93 -9.33 3.75 -12.09
C PRO A 93 -9.00 3.92 -13.59
N SER A 94 -9.01 5.16 -14.10
CA SER A 94 -8.66 5.43 -15.51
C SER A 94 -7.16 5.42 -15.80
N GLY A 95 -6.31 5.43 -14.76
CA GLY A 95 -4.85 5.46 -14.87
C GLY A 95 -4.27 6.84 -15.20
N ASN A 96 -5.07 7.90 -15.16
CA ASN A 96 -4.63 9.28 -15.43
C ASN A 96 -4.02 9.97 -14.21
N TYR A 97 -4.29 9.48 -13.01
CA TYR A 97 -3.76 10.04 -11.78
C TYR A 97 -3.09 9.00 -10.90
N ILE A 98 -2.16 9.47 -10.07
CA ILE A 98 -1.54 8.70 -9.00
C ILE A 98 -1.80 9.44 -7.70
N ILE A 99 -2.38 8.76 -6.73
CA ILE A 99 -2.56 9.29 -5.39
C ILE A 99 -1.48 8.76 -4.46
N PHE A 100 -0.93 9.61 -3.60
CA PHE A 100 0.06 9.22 -2.61
C PHE A 100 0.02 10.15 -1.39
N LEU A 101 0.55 9.65 -0.27
CA LEU A 101 0.64 10.41 0.97
C LEU A 101 2.11 10.73 1.26
N PRO A 102 2.51 12.01 1.28
CA PRO A 102 3.87 12.33 1.65
C PRO A 102 4.11 12.19 3.16
N LYS A 103 5.37 12.04 3.53
CA LYS A 103 5.84 12.12 4.91
C LYS A 103 5.79 13.59 5.34
N ASN A 104 4.94 13.91 6.30
CA ASN A 104 4.91 15.24 6.91
C ASN A 104 6.27 15.54 7.59
N HIS A 105 6.91 16.64 7.20
CA HIS A 105 8.17 17.14 7.79
C HIS A 105 7.95 17.97 9.06
N SER A 106 6.69 18.29 9.38
CA SER A 106 6.30 19.13 10.52
C SER A 106 6.49 18.41 11.86
N SER A 107 7.76 18.30 12.26
CA SER A 107 8.24 17.66 13.49
C SER A 107 8.07 18.54 14.73
N ILE A 108 7.59 19.77 14.56
CA ILE A 108 7.73 20.82 15.58
C ILE A 108 6.44 21.01 16.39
N ASN A 109 5.25 20.73 15.85
CA ASN A 109 3.97 20.78 16.59
C ASN A 109 2.96 19.78 16.01
N LYS A 110 2.97 18.52 16.48
CA LYS A 110 2.06 17.45 16.01
C LYS A 110 0.57 17.74 16.22
N GLN A 111 0.22 18.68 17.09
CA GLN A 111 -1.17 19.01 17.44
C GLN A 111 -1.84 19.99 16.44
N GLN A 112 -1.09 20.57 15.49
CA GLN A 112 -1.62 21.60 14.57
C GLN A 112 -1.31 21.36 13.09
N SER A 113 -0.57 20.31 12.73
CA SER A 113 -0.28 20.03 11.32
C SER A 113 -1.49 19.40 10.64
N GLU A 114 -2.00 20.07 9.61
CA GLU A 114 -2.99 19.47 8.72
C GLU A 114 -2.35 18.38 7.86
N GLU A 115 -3.11 17.34 7.59
CA GLU A 115 -2.76 16.21 6.75
C GLU A 115 -3.31 16.43 5.33
N TYR A 116 -2.50 16.06 4.35
CA TYR A 116 -2.79 16.24 2.93
C TYR A 116 -2.52 14.96 2.17
N VAL A 117 -3.43 14.57 1.28
CA VAL A 117 -3.13 13.57 0.23
C VAL A 117 -2.72 14.31 -1.03
N TYR A 118 -1.79 13.78 -1.82
CA TYR A 118 -1.33 14.40 -3.04
C TYR A 118 -1.77 13.59 -4.26
N LEU A 119 -2.26 14.29 -5.26
CA LEU A 119 -2.70 13.75 -6.53
C LEU A 119 -1.74 14.21 -7.64
N TYR A 120 -1.05 13.28 -8.27
CA TYR A 120 -0.22 13.55 -9.44
C TYR A 120 -1.00 13.26 -10.72
N SER A 121 -1.03 14.25 -11.63
CA SER A 121 -1.66 14.14 -12.95
C SER A 121 -0.63 13.77 -14.01
N LEU A 122 -0.89 12.69 -14.76
CA LEU A 122 -0.02 12.29 -15.86
C LEU A 122 -0.10 13.25 -17.05
N HIS A 123 -1.24 13.92 -17.24
CA HIS A 123 -1.47 14.79 -18.41
C HIS A 123 -0.79 16.14 -18.26
N SER A 124 -0.94 16.78 -17.09
CA SER A 124 -0.39 18.11 -16.82
C SER A 124 0.98 18.07 -16.15
N ASP A 125 1.43 16.90 -15.69
CA ASP A 125 2.66 16.74 -14.90
C ASP A 125 2.68 17.59 -13.62
N THR A 126 1.51 17.79 -13.02
CA THR A 126 1.35 18.61 -11.82
C THR A 126 0.97 17.74 -10.63
N VAL A 127 1.43 18.14 -9.44
CA VAL A 127 0.98 17.56 -8.17
C VAL A 127 0.01 18.52 -7.51
N LEU A 128 -1.16 18.02 -7.11
CA LEU A 128 -2.22 18.78 -6.45
C LEU A 128 -2.44 18.24 -5.02
N PRO A 129 -2.37 19.09 -3.98
CA PRO A 129 -2.69 18.68 -2.62
C PRO A 129 -4.21 18.67 -2.38
N ILE A 130 -4.68 17.65 -1.65
CA ILE A 130 -6.06 17.47 -1.16
C ILE A 130 -6.00 17.52 0.36
N GLN A 131 -6.57 18.56 0.95
CA GLN A 131 -6.61 18.74 2.40
C GLN A 131 -7.59 17.73 3.04
N ILE A 132 -7.12 16.97 4.04
CA ILE A 132 -7.94 15.99 4.77
C ILE A 132 -8.53 16.59 6.04
N GLY A 133 -7.71 17.39 6.74
CA GLY A 133 -7.98 17.87 8.09
C GLY A 133 -6.84 17.54 9.05
N LYS A 134 -7.14 17.39 10.34
CA LYS A 134 -6.13 17.11 11.39
C LYS A 134 -6.04 15.62 11.72
N GLU A 135 -6.97 14.83 11.21
CA GLU A 135 -7.07 13.40 11.48
C GLU A 135 -5.93 12.64 10.79
N THR A 136 -5.38 11.63 11.46
CA THR A 136 -4.30 10.84 10.88
C THR A 136 -4.86 9.85 9.86
N PRO A 137 -4.44 9.89 8.58
CA PRO A 137 -4.88 8.92 7.58
C PRO A 137 -4.31 7.53 7.88
N LEU A 138 -5.18 6.52 7.82
CA LEU A 138 -4.87 5.11 8.09
C LEU A 138 -4.84 4.28 6.81
N ALA A 139 -5.88 4.40 5.97
CA ALA A 139 -6.01 3.67 4.72
C ALA A 139 -6.78 4.48 3.68
N LEU A 140 -6.53 4.23 2.39
CA LEU A 140 -7.15 4.94 1.27
C LEU A 140 -7.44 3.98 0.12
N THR A 141 -8.55 4.23 -0.59
CA THR A 141 -8.86 3.58 -1.87
C THR A 141 -9.58 4.57 -2.80
N TRP A 142 -9.39 4.41 -4.09
CA TRP A 142 -10.22 5.06 -5.11
C TRP A 142 -11.65 4.52 -5.11
N SER A 143 -12.60 5.36 -5.54
CA SER A 143 -13.92 4.92 -5.98
C SER A 143 -13.84 4.26 -7.38
N ASN A 144 -14.99 3.97 -8.01
CA ASN A 144 -15.07 3.55 -9.42
C ASN A 144 -14.77 4.66 -10.43
N ASN A 145 -14.37 5.85 -9.98
CA ASN A 145 -14.15 7.03 -10.79
C ASN A 145 -12.82 7.72 -10.41
N ASP A 146 -12.44 8.72 -11.21
CA ASP A 146 -11.21 9.49 -11.02
C ASP A 146 -11.41 10.78 -10.20
N SER A 147 -12.57 10.93 -9.55
CA SER A 147 -12.98 12.14 -8.83
C SER A 147 -13.29 11.93 -7.36
N SER A 148 -13.22 10.69 -6.88
CA SER A 148 -13.66 10.33 -5.54
C SER A 148 -12.75 9.28 -4.92
N ILE A 149 -12.44 9.47 -3.65
CA ILE A 149 -11.70 8.50 -2.84
C ILE A 149 -12.46 8.21 -1.55
N TYR A 150 -12.20 7.03 -0.99
CA TYR A 150 -12.56 6.70 0.38
C TYR A 150 -11.32 6.71 1.24
N LEU A 151 -11.41 7.39 2.38
CA LEU A 151 -10.30 7.57 3.30
C LEU A 151 -10.74 7.14 4.70
N ALA A 152 -10.02 6.18 5.27
CA ALA A 152 -10.10 5.85 6.67
C ALA A 152 -9.10 6.70 7.45
N VAL A 153 -9.58 7.40 8.48
CA VAL A 153 -8.75 8.18 9.40
C VAL A 153 -8.94 7.70 10.83
N LYS A 154 -7.92 7.92 11.67
CA LYS A 154 -8.03 7.72 13.11
C LYS A 154 -8.88 8.85 13.70
N SER A 155 -9.87 8.51 14.53
CA SER A 155 -10.60 9.52 15.30
C SER A 155 -9.64 10.28 16.22
N ILE A 156 -9.88 11.58 16.36
CA ILE A 156 -9.18 12.42 17.33
C ILE A 156 -9.96 12.31 18.64
N ASP A 157 -9.39 11.61 19.61
CA ASP A 157 -9.87 11.67 20.98
C ASP A 157 -9.13 12.82 21.69
N GLU A 158 -9.84 13.64 22.47
CA GLU A 158 -9.21 14.62 23.35
C GLU A 158 -8.38 13.86 24.39
N GLU A 159 -7.08 13.78 24.16
CA GLU A 159 -6.13 13.13 25.05
C GLU A 159 -6.03 13.98 26.32
N ASN A 160 -6.77 13.62 27.36
CA ASN A 160 -6.63 14.26 28.66
C ASN A 160 -5.26 13.87 29.24
N ASP A 161 -4.25 14.73 29.14
CA ASP A 161 -2.85 14.54 29.60
C ASP A 161 -2.66 14.18 31.11
N LEU A 162 -3.74 13.86 31.84
CA LEU A 162 -3.78 13.55 33.27
C LEU A 162 -3.72 12.04 33.57
N TRP A 163 -3.15 11.21 32.70
CA TRP A 163 -3.12 9.75 32.93
C TRP A 163 -2.06 9.37 33.97
N LYS A 164 -2.51 9.03 35.18
CA LYS A 164 -1.68 8.44 36.25
C LYS A 164 -1.83 6.92 36.38
N ASP A 165 -2.67 6.28 35.56
CA ASP A 165 -3.01 4.85 35.64
C ASP A 165 -2.78 4.11 34.31
N VAL A 166 -2.03 3.00 34.38
CA VAL A 166 -1.67 2.12 33.26
C VAL A 166 -2.88 1.34 32.72
N ILE A 167 -3.84 0.99 33.58
CA ILE A 167 -5.02 0.21 33.17
C ILE A 167 -5.92 1.05 32.27
N GLN A 168 -6.25 2.27 32.71
CA GLN A 168 -7.05 3.20 31.92
C GLN A 168 -6.35 3.61 30.60
N TYR A 169 -5.03 3.79 30.63
CA TYR A 169 -4.24 4.03 29.42
C TYR A 169 -4.35 2.86 28.43
N ARG A 170 -4.23 1.61 28.91
CA ARG A 170 -4.41 0.41 28.07
C ARG A 170 -5.83 0.32 27.51
N GLU A 171 -6.85 0.52 28.34
CA GLU A 171 -8.24 0.51 27.87
C GLU A 171 -8.50 1.56 26.80
N ASN A 172 -7.93 2.77 26.94
CA ASN A 172 -8.12 3.84 25.97
C ASN A 172 -7.40 3.55 24.64
N ILE A 173 -6.19 2.97 24.67
CA ILE A 173 -5.49 2.53 23.46
C ILE A 173 -6.30 1.49 22.68
N ILE A 174 -6.93 0.55 23.39
CA ILE A 174 -7.78 -0.50 22.80
C ILE A 174 -9.02 0.12 22.14
N ARG A 175 -9.55 1.22 22.68
CA ARG A 175 -10.78 1.88 22.19
C ARG A 175 -10.59 2.82 21.00
N LYS A 176 -9.41 2.86 20.37
CA LYS A 176 -9.18 3.72 19.21
C LYS A 176 -10.13 3.39 18.07
N THR A 177 -10.87 4.41 17.64
CA THR A 177 -11.89 4.30 16.58
C THR A 177 -11.38 4.86 15.26
N SER A 178 -12.00 4.42 14.16
CA SER A 178 -11.76 4.99 12.83
C SER A 178 -13.01 5.60 12.25
N ILE A 179 -12.80 6.59 11.40
CA ILE A 179 -13.86 7.23 10.62
C ILE A 179 -13.54 7.04 9.15
N ILE A 180 -14.51 6.55 8.38
CA ILE A 180 -14.43 6.44 6.94
C ILE A 180 -15.14 7.65 6.35
N TYR A 181 -14.42 8.43 5.56
CA TYR A 181 -14.94 9.52 4.75
C TYR A 181 -14.91 9.15 3.28
N ARG A 182 -15.85 9.71 2.52
CA ARG A 182 -15.73 9.88 1.07
C ARG A 182 -15.31 11.32 0.81
N ILE A 183 -14.32 11.48 -0.04
CA ILE A 183 -13.78 12.78 -0.46
C ILE A 183 -14.00 12.87 -1.96
N ASP A 184 -14.87 13.78 -2.37
CA ASP A 184 -15.11 14.11 -3.76
C ASP A 184 -14.33 15.38 -4.12
N PHE A 185 -13.67 15.36 -5.28
CA PHE A 185 -12.84 16.46 -5.77
C PHE A 185 -12.93 16.57 -7.30
N ASN A 186 -12.75 17.79 -7.82
CA ASN A 186 -12.76 18.05 -9.26
C ASN A 186 -11.35 18.36 -9.77
N SER A 187 -10.68 17.36 -10.34
CA SER A 187 -9.29 17.43 -10.82
C SER A 187 -8.96 18.60 -11.77
N ASN A 188 -9.98 19.24 -12.39
CA ASN A 188 -9.78 20.38 -13.30
C ASN A 188 -9.56 21.71 -12.57
N ASN A 189 -9.92 21.80 -11.28
CA ASN A 189 -9.76 23.02 -10.49
C ASN A 189 -8.49 22.94 -9.64
N HIS A 190 -7.52 23.82 -9.90
CA HIS A 190 -6.26 23.92 -9.15
C HIS A 190 -6.44 24.19 -7.63
N SER A 191 -7.61 24.66 -7.22
CA SER A 191 -8.08 24.67 -5.83
C SER A 191 -9.31 23.76 -5.75
N LEU A 192 -9.12 22.52 -5.33
CA LEU A 192 -10.20 21.54 -5.25
C LEU A 192 -11.19 21.95 -4.15
N PRO A 193 -12.47 22.24 -4.46
CA PRO A 193 -13.49 22.09 -3.44
C PRO A 193 -13.54 20.60 -3.10
N VAL A 194 -13.12 20.28 -1.89
CA VAL A 194 -13.18 18.92 -1.35
C VAL A 194 -14.50 18.79 -0.62
N GLU A 195 -15.44 18.05 -1.19
CA GLU A 195 -16.63 17.65 -0.44
C GLU A 195 -16.26 16.40 0.38
N LYS A 196 -16.22 16.56 1.70
CA LYS A 196 -15.93 15.48 2.66
C LYS A 196 -17.24 15.00 3.28
N SER A 197 -17.68 13.81 2.90
CA SER A 197 -18.89 13.18 3.42
C SER A 197 -18.56 12.01 4.36
N LEU A 198 -19.25 11.93 5.49
CA LEU A 198 -19.09 10.84 6.45
C LEU A 198 -19.77 9.57 5.92
N ILE A 199 -19.03 8.47 5.83
CA ILE A 199 -19.58 7.15 5.49
C ILE A 199 -19.90 6.37 6.76
N ARG A 200 -18.93 6.21 7.65
CA ARG A 200 -19.13 5.39 8.86
C ARG A 200 -18.07 5.64 9.95
N ASN A 201 -18.50 5.57 11.20
CA ASN A 201 -17.62 5.40 12.35
C ASN A 201 -17.54 3.91 12.73
N VAL A 202 -16.33 3.40 12.93
CA VAL A 202 -16.07 2.02 13.36
C VAL A 202 -15.27 2.02 14.66
N SER A 203 -15.55 1.05 15.54
CA SER A 203 -15.01 0.99 16.90
C SER A 203 -13.61 0.38 16.99
N PHE A 204 -12.86 0.33 15.88
CA PHE A 204 -11.52 -0.25 15.79
C PHE A 204 -10.70 0.50 14.74
N LEU A 205 -9.39 0.25 14.68
CA LEU A 205 -8.52 0.82 13.65
C LEU A 205 -8.69 0.09 12.33
N ILE A 206 -8.60 0.81 11.22
CA ILE A 206 -8.57 0.22 9.87
C ILE A 206 -7.11 0.18 9.40
N ASN A 207 -6.67 -0.97 8.87
CA ASN A 207 -5.31 -1.13 8.31
C ASN A 207 -5.29 -1.04 6.78
N GLN A 208 -6.21 -1.70 6.10
CA GLN A 208 -6.37 -1.62 4.65
C GLN A 208 -7.82 -1.36 4.30
N LEU A 209 -8.05 -0.64 3.21
CA LEU A 209 -9.36 -0.26 2.70
C LEU A 209 -9.36 -0.49 1.19
N LEU A 210 -10.42 -1.10 0.68
CA LEU A 210 -10.63 -1.39 -0.73
C LEU A 210 -12.08 -1.10 -1.11
N TYR A 211 -12.26 -0.46 -2.26
CA TYR A 211 -13.56 -0.33 -2.89
C TYR A 211 -13.76 -1.47 -3.90
N THR A 212 -14.94 -2.08 -3.87
CA THR A 212 -15.37 -3.06 -4.87
C THR A 212 -16.53 -2.50 -5.68
N PRO A 213 -16.40 -2.43 -7.03
CA PRO A 213 -17.53 -2.12 -7.91
C PRO A 213 -18.63 -3.17 -7.80
N PHE A 214 -18.25 -4.44 -7.56
CA PHE A 214 -19.20 -5.52 -7.38
C PHE A 214 -19.99 -5.31 -6.08
N GLY A 215 -21.26 -4.95 -6.24
CA GLY A 215 -22.18 -4.63 -5.14
C GLY A 215 -21.93 -3.28 -4.46
N GLU A 216 -21.06 -2.43 -5.01
CA GLU A 216 -20.70 -1.11 -4.45
C GLU A 216 -20.42 -1.15 -2.94
N LYS A 217 -19.36 -1.87 -2.56
CA LYS A 217 -19.00 -2.06 -1.15
C LYS A 217 -17.62 -1.50 -0.84
N LEU A 218 -17.42 -1.18 0.42
CA LEU A 218 -16.08 -1.02 0.98
C LEU A 218 -15.73 -2.26 1.78
N ILE A 219 -14.56 -2.84 1.51
CA ILE A 219 -13.97 -3.94 2.26
C ILE A 219 -12.75 -3.40 2.98
N PHE A 220 -12.57 -3.78 4.25
CA PHE A 220 -11.43 -3.34 5.03
C PHE A 220 -11.03 -4.36 6.08
N SER A 221 -9.75 -4.36 6.42
CA SER A 221 -9.20 -5.14 7.53
C SER A 221 -9.17 -4.31 8.79
N SER A 222 -9.67 -4.87 9.90
CA SER A 222 -9.45 -4.27 11.22
C SER A 222 -8.00 -4.39 11.66
N ALA A 223 -7.62 -3.55 12.62
CA ALA A 223 -6.35 -3.59 13.30
C ALA A 223 -6.50 -3.13 14.75
N SER A 224 -5.57 -3.60 15.56
CA SER A 224 -5.42 -3.21 16.95
C SER A 224 -4.01 -2.67 17.18
N VAL A 225 -3.88 -1.70 18.09
CA VAL A 225 -2.57 -1.22 18.55
C VAL A 225 -1.90 -2.26 19.44
N VAL A 226 -2.69 -3.09 20.11
CA VAL A 226 -2.23 -4.13 21.04
C VAL A 226 -2.59 -5.48 20.43
N ILE A 227 -1.57 -6.25 20.06
CA ILE A 227 -1.74 -7.58 19.46
C ILE A 227 -1.77 -8.62 20.58
N GLU A 228 -2.86 -8.66 21.34
CA GLU A 228 -3.11 -9.65 22.39
C GLU A 228 -4.09 -10.74 21.94
N ASN A 229 -5.13 -10.36 21.18
CA ASN A 229 -6.10 -11.29 20.59
C ASN A 229 -6.06 -11.22 19.06
N LEU A 230 -6.05 -12.38 18.39
CA LEU A 230 -6.13 -12.46 16.93
C LEU A 230 -7.56 -12.24 16.41
N ASP A 231 -8.61 -12.41 17.24
CA ASP A 231 -9.99 -12.09 16.85
C ASP A 231 -10.21 -10.58 16.57
N ASP A 232 -9.25 -9.73 16.95
CA ASP A 232 -9.26 -8.29 16.66
C ASP A 232 -8.95 -7.99 15.18
N PHE A 233 -8.45 -8.98 14.43
CA PHE A 233 -8.11 -8.89 13.02
C PHE A 233 -9.13 -9.66 12.20
N GLU A 234 -9.89 -8.94 11.39
CA GLU A 234 -10.96 -9.52 10.60
C GLU A 234 -11.21 -8.64 9.37
N LEU A 235 -11.70 -9.24 8.30
CA LEU A 235 -12.28 -8.50 7.18
C LEU A 235 -13.74 -8.15 7.45
N TYR A 236 -14.05 -6.88 7.21
CA TYR A 236 -15.40 -6.35 7.24
C TYR A 236 -15.78 -5.79 5.88
N PHE A 237 -17.08 -5.64 5.66
CA PHE A 237 -17.59 -4.84 4.56
C PHE A 237 -18.78 -3.96 4.95
N ILE A 238 -18.93 -2.87 4.21
CA ILE A 238 -20.09 -1.96 4.26
C ILE A 238 -20.65 -1.86 2.84
N ASP A 239 -21.96 -2.06 2.71
CA ASP A 239 -22.67 -1.76 1.47
C ASP A 239 -22.90 -0.24 1.37
N LEU A 240 -22.40 0.39 0.32
CA LEU A 240 -22.50 1.84 0.16
C LEU A 240 -23.93 2.32 -0.14
N ARG A 241 -24.83 1.41 -0.55
CA ARG A 241 -26.26 1.69 -0.71
C ARG A 241 -27.00 1.64 0.62
N ASN A 242 -26.44 0.94 1.61
CA ASN A 242 -26.95 0.88 2.96
C ASN A 242 -25.82 0.91 4.00
N ILE A 243 -25.29 2.11 4.23
CA ILE A 243 -24.17 2.37 5.15
C ILE A 243 -24.51 2.11 6.64
N SER A 244 -25.76 1.77 6.96
CA SER A 244 -26.20 1.52 8.34
C SER A 244 -25.72 0.17 8.89
N VAL A 245 -25.44 -0.80 8.02
CA VAL A 245 -25.06 -2.16 8.39
C VAL A 245 -23.57 -2.38 8.18
N LEU A 246 -22.87 -2.77 9.24
CA LEU A 246 -21.50 -3.27 9.20
C LEU A 246 -21.54 -4.79 9.26
N SER A 247 -20.95 -5.47 8.28
CA SER A 247 -20.94 -6.93 8.20
C SER A 247 -19.52 -7.47 8.27
N LYS A 248 -19.36 -8.61 8.96
CA LYS A 248 -18.12 -9.39 8.90
C LYS A 248 -18.08 -10.19 7.60
N LEU A 249 -16.95 -10.16 6.92
CA LEU A 249 -16.69 -10.97 5.72
C LEU A 249 -16.08 -12.32 6.10
N THR A 250 -15.27 -12.33 7.15
CA THR A 250 -14.57 -13.50 7.66
C THR A 250 -14.89 -13.69 9.15
N ASN A 251 -14.54 -14.85 9.72
CA ASN A 251 -14.65 -15.12 11.15
C ASN A 251 -13.55 -16.10 11.57
N ASN A 252 -12.36 -15.58 11.86
CA ASN A 252 -11.17 -16.39 12.08
C ASN A 252 -10.23 -15.78 13.15
N GLU A 253 -9.10 -16.44 13.40
CA GLU A 253 -8.05 -15.98 14.34
C GLU A 253 -6.75 -15.76 13.56
N ILE A 254 -6.81 -15.02 12.45
CA ILE A 254 -5.66 -14.82 11.56
C ILE A 254 -5.52 -13.34 11.19
N VAL A 255 -4.31 -12.93 10.83
CA VAL A 255 -4.08 -11.57 10.36
C VAL A 255 -4.14 -11.56 8.84
N GLU A 256 -5.17 -10.90 8.30
CA GLU A 256 -5.44 -10.82 6.87
C GLU A 256 -4.89 -9.50 6.31
N THR A 257 -3.98 -9.61 5.34
CA THR A 257 -3.22 -8.47 4.82
C THR A 257 -3.06 -8.53 3.31
N ALA A 258 -2.42 -7.50 2.76
CA ALA A 258 -2.13 -7.36 1.34
C ALA A 258 -3.38 -7.51 0.46
N LEU A 259 -4.53 -6.97 0.88
CA LEU A 259 -5.79 -7.13 0.16
C LEU A 259 -5.69 -6.63 -1.31
N GLN A 260 -6.17 -7.43 -2.27
CA GLN A 260 -6.31 -7.04 -3.69
C GLN A 260 -7.57 -7.65 -4.30
N LEU A 261 -8.25 -6.90 -5.18
CA LEU A 261 -9.38 -7.43 -5.95
C LEU A 261 -8.89 -8.10 -7.23
N SER A 262 -9.60 -9.14 -7.65
CA SER A 262 -9.49 -9.68 -9.00
C SER A 262 -9.84 -8.63 -10.05
N ILE A 263 -9.33 -8.82 -11.28
CA ILE A 263 -9.60 -7.92 -12.41
C ILE A 263 -11.10 -7.79 -12.70
N ASP A 264 -11.87 -8.87 -12.51
CA ASP A 264 -13.32 -8.89 -12.67
C ASP A 264 -14.09 -8.32 -11.45
N GLY A 265 -13.39 -8.00 -10.36
CA GLY A 265 -13.95 -7.48 -9.12
C GLY A 265 -14.77 -8.48 -8.30
N GLN A 266 -14.81 -9.76 -8.68
CA GLN A 266 -15.65 -10.77 -8.02
C GLN A 266 -14.95 -11.50 -6.87
N HIS A 267 -13.62 -11.46 -6.81
CA HIS A 267 -12.83 -12.13 -5.80
C HIS A 267 -11.94 -11.14 -5.06
N LEU A 268 -11.86 -11.29 -3.75
CA LEU A 268 -10.89 -10.59 -2.91
C LEU A 268 -9.78 -11.57 -2.53
N PHE A 269 -8.55 -11.26 -2.91
CA PHE A 269 -7.35 -11.99 -2.50
C PHE A 269 -6.74 -11.34 -1.27
N PHE A 270 -6.08 -12.15 -0.44
CA PHE A 270 -5.38 -11.71 0.75
C PHE A 270 -4.33 -12.73 1.21
N LEU A 271 -3.31 -12.23 1.89
CA LEU A 271 -2.37 -13.06 2.65
C LEU A 271 -2.91 -13.26 4.06
N ALA A 272 -2.93 -14.51 4.50
CA ALA A 272 -3.25 -14.91 5.85
C ALA A 272 -1.96 -15.25 6.60
N TRP A 273 -1.73 -14.56 7.72
CA TRP A 273 -0.65 -14.86 8.64
C TRP A 273 -1.20 -15.49 9.93
N HIS A 274 -0.62 -16.62 10.32
CA HIS A 274 -1.03 -17.37 11.51
C HIS A 274 0.07 -17.32 12.58
N ARG A 275 -0.32 -17.17 13.86
CA ARG A 275 0.62 -17.22 15.00
C ARG A 275 0.46 -18.45 15.90
N SER A 276 -0.25 -19.49 15.44
CA SER A 276 -0.89 -20.58 16.23
C SER A 276 -2.32 -20.20 16.61
N SER A 277 -3.30 -20.99 16.13
CA SER A 277 -4.74 -20.78 16.41
C SER A 277 -5.35 -22.05 17.02
N ASN A 278 -6.38 -21.87 17.85
CA ASN A 278 -7.17 -22.96 18.42
C ASN A 278 -8.31 -23.41 17.47
N LYS A 279 -8.64 -22.62 16.44
CA LYS A 279 -9.67 -22.90 15.44
C LYS A 279 -9.06 -23.70 14.28
N LYS A 280 -9.59 -24.91 14.05
CA LYS A 280 -9.07 -25.92 13.09
C LYS A 280 -8.97 -25.47 11.61
N LEU A 281 -9.51 -24.32 11.22
CA LEU A 281 -9.58 -23.93 9.81
C LEU A 281 -8.19 -23.68 9.20
N PHE A 282 -7.21 -23.20 9.96
CA PHE A 282 -5.90 -22.83 9.42
C PHE A 282 -4.76 -23.02 10.45
N ASN A 283 -4.02 -24.13 10.38
CA ASN A 283 -3.03 -24.54 11.40
C ASN A 283 -1.56 -24.49 10.90
N ASP A 284 -1.16 -23.42 10.21
CA ASP A 284 0.14 -23.33 9.55
C ASP A 284 0.84 -22.01 9.89
N THR A 285 2.06 -22.03 10.43
CA THR A 285 2.78 -20.80 10.84
C THR A 285 3.30 -19.96 9.67
N GLN A 286 3.19 -20.44 8.44
CA GLN A 286 3.66 -19.74 7.25
C GLN A 286 2.55 -18.87 6.62
N ASN A 287 2.92 -17.86 5.83
CA ASN A 287 1.93 -17.07 5.10
C ASN A 287 1.28 -17.89 3.99
N ARG A 288 -0.03 -17.73 3.84
CA ARG A 288 -0.84 -18.44 2.85
C ARG A 288 -1.67 -17.46 2.05
N LEU A 289 -1.86 -17.76 0.77
CA LEU A 289 -2.68 -16.96 -0.13
C LEU A 289 -4.09 -17.56 -0.21
N TYR A 290 -5.09 -16.71 0.02
CA TYR A 290 -6.49 -17.07 -0.12
C TYR A 290 -7.20 -16.08 -1.04
N SER A 291 -8.32 -16.53 -1.61
CA SER A 291 -9.34 -15.64 -2.18
C SER A 291 -10.70 -15.95 -1.57
N ILE A 292 -11.54 -14.92 -1.41
CA ILE A 292 -12.96 -15.08 -1.14
C ILE A 292 -13.77 -14.58 -2.34
N ASN A 293 -14.72 -15.40 -2.81
CA ASN A 293 -15.68 -15.00 -3.82
C ASN A 293 -16.75 -14.09 -3.17
N LEU A 294 -16.89 -12.87 -3.65
CA LEU A 294 -17.74 -11.85 -3.05
C LEU A 294 -19.25 -12.07 -3.30
N ALA A 295 -19.61 -12.97 -4.22
CA ALA A 295 -21.01 -13.30 -4.51
C ALA A 295 -21.56 -14.39 -3.58
N ASN A 296 -20.76 -15.41 -3.26
CA ASN A 296 -21.22 -16.57 -2.49
C ASN A 296 -20.43 -16.82 -1.18
N GLY A 297 -19.36 -16.05 -0.92
CA GLY A 297 -18.54 -16.16 0.29
C GLY A 297 -17.60 -17.37 0.32
N ILE A 298 -17.46 -18.11 -0.78
CA ILE A 298 -16.57 -19.28 -0.82
C ILE A 298 -15.11 -18.83 -0.75
N ILE A 299 -14.37 -19.41 0.20
CA ILE A 299 -12.92 -19.19 0.38
C ILE A 299 -12.15 -20.30 -0.32
N THR A 300 -11.12 -19.94 -1.09
CA THR A 300 -10.21 -20.84 -1.80
C THR A 300 -8.77 -20.58 -1.39
N ARG A 301 -8.01 -21.64 -1.10
CA ARG A 301 -6.57 -21.56 -0.83
C ARG A 301 -5.79 -21.72 -2.14
N PHE A 302 -4.74 -20.93 -2.30
CA PHE A 302 -3.81 -21.03 -3.43
C PHE A 302 -2.47 -21.61 -2.98
N GLY A 303 -1.81 -22.35 -3.88
CA GLY A 303 -0.53 -22.99 -3.59
C GLY A 303 -0.65 -24.07 -2.51
N GLU A 304 -1.70 -24.89 -2.52
CA GLU A 304 -1.91 -25.94 -1.51
C GLU A 304 -0.76 -26.95 -1.42
N HIS A 305 -0.07 -27.19 -2.54
CA HIS A 305 1.09 -28.06 -2.63
C HIS A 305 2.44 -27.32 -2.51
N PHE A 306 2.42 -26.02 -2.17
CA PHE A 306 3.63 -25.25 -1.94
C PHE A 306 3.96 -25.23 -0.46
N ASP A 307 5.08 -25.85 -0.10
CA ASP A 307 5.53 -26.01 1.30
C ASP A 307 6.22 -24.76 1.88
N GLY A 308 6.44 -23.72 1.06
CA GLY A 308 7.07 -22.47 1.46
C GLY A 308 6.05 -21.39 1.89
N SER A 309 6.56 -20.30 2.46
CA SER A 309 5.75 -19.12 2.78
C SER A 309 5.45 -18.30 1.53
N ILE A 310 4.20 -17.87 1.35
CA ILE A 310 3.83 -16.93 0.28
C ILE A 310 3.85 -15.52 0.88
N ASP A 311 4.93 -14.78 0.65
CA ASP A 311 5.13 -13.45 1.26
C ASP A 311 4.67 -12.28 0.37
N GLY A 312 4.22 -12.57 -0.85
CA GLY A 312 3.75 -11.56 -1.78
C GLY A 312 3.03 -12.16 -2.98
N TYR A 313 2.13 -11.38 -3.57
CA TYR A 313 1.42 -11.73 -4.79
C TYR A 313 0.98 -10.46 -5.54
N THR A 314 0.68 -10.61 -6.82
CA THR A 314 0.04 -9.58 -7.63
C THR A 314 -1.00 -10.23 -8.54
N ILE A 315 -2.04 -9.46 -8.85
CA ILE A 315 -3.10 -9.80 -9.79
C ILE A 315 -2.91 -8.99 -11.06
#